data_AF-A0A2U1TD65-F1
#
_entry.id   AF-A0A2U1TD65-F1
#
_cell.length_a   1.000
_cell.length_b   1.000
_cell.length_c   1.000
_cell.angle_alpha   90.00
_cell.angle_beta   90.00
_cell.angle_gamma   90.00
#
_symmetry.space_group_name_H-M   'P 1'
#
loop_
_entity.id
_entity.type
_entity.pdbx_description
1 polymer ?
#
loop_
_entity_poly.entity_id
_entity_poly.type
_entity_poly.pdbx_seq_one_letter_code
_entity_poly.pdbx_strand_id
1 'polypeptide(L)'
;MARLSRVNGCQPESSGPAGSRTRGQCADENKESLYRRSPLLATPSPMRRYTTKRLAGMAIVAGTVGVLAAATVLAAGSLPAEGATITVGPVNPVTVTVSGHPANSGFTVFVEGDVALNADETEGTVAAGGDLSFGASYSIAGAGLFPNTFTAPGDTQPTYLYVGGGVDFAASGSNVLRVLNNGFTKIADASTYLALDRDNNNATVNYNIVQPGAAYGSVPRIEGTITETPTQVSTAVGTDLIDIPGAFTAYRGLTTQLAQCTPNATLTDDAGTPLTSPIAPGTRGHLSLTPGVTNVLSIPASDLEALSELVVDSQPAEDTPLLVNISGQTFNGSIPNLPGATSAQAPYILWNFPEATSVTVTGGDSLEGTIYAPTANLSWQVTQNIEGNVIAAQFTHGTPAIPGGAPREVHSFPFNAELTCTYEDGSTPTPTPTDTPTPTPTPTDTPTPTPTVTPDPTPTPTDTATAPAPGPGSDPTPDSQTGTSWGDDGDRLPDTGGDVSLAATLTGIATAAAVGGALLLVGRRRTSKD
;
A
#
# COMPACT_ATOMS: atom_id res chain seq x y z
N MET A 1 -5.77 -5.97 62.90
CA MET A 1 -6.99 -6.44 63.60
C MET A 1 -8.21 -6.03 62.79
N ALA A 2 -9.35 -6.70 62.95
CA ALA A 2 -10.42 -6.72 61.96
C ALA A 2 -11.66 -5.86 62.30
N ARG A 3 -12.49 -5.67 61.26
CA ARG A 3 -13.94 -5.39 61.22
C ARG A 3 -14.44 -3.95 61.02
N LEU A 4 -15.10 -3.77 59.86
CA LEU A 4 -16.50 -3.31 59.64
C LEU A 4 -16.90 -1.90 60.15
N SER A 5 -17.73 -1.09 59.45
CA SER A 5 -18.56 -1.30 58.25
C SER A 5 -19.07 0.06 57.69
N ARG A 6 -19.92 0.02 56.64
CA ARG A 6 -20.78 1.09 56.04
C ARG A 6 -20.19 1.80 54.80
N VAL A 7 -20.96 2.19 53.76
CA VAL A 7 -22.40 1.95 53.43
C VAL A 7 -22.65 2.16 51.91
N ASN A 8 -23.67 1.47 51.39
CA ASN A 8 -24.57 1.67 50.22
C ASN A 8 -24.24 2.70 49.09
N GLY A 9 -24.66 2.48 47.83
CA GLY A 9 -25.44 1.37 47.26
C GLY A 9 -26.37 1.82 46.11
N CYS A 10 -27.20 0.91 45.57
CA CYS A 10 -28.28 1.20 44.62
C CYS A 10 -29.51 0.31 44.88
N GLN A 11 -30.70 0.92 44.97
CA GLN A 11 -32.07 0.36 45.10
C GLN A 11 -33.04 1.55 44.92
N PRO A 12 -34.33 1.39 44.54
CA PRO A 12 -35.01 0.20 43.98
C PRO A 12 -35.96 0.49 42.78
N GLU A 13 -36.71 -0.56 42.43
CA GLU A 13 -37.64 -0.83 41.32
C GLU A 13 -38.95 -0.02 41.24
N SER A 14 -39.58 0.01 40.06
CA SER A 14 -40.90 -0.62 39.73
C SER A 14 -41.44 -0.02 38.42
N SER A 15 -42.19 -0.69 37.53
CA SER A 15 -43.28 -1.66 37.72
C SER A 15 -43.51 -2.53 36.45
N GLY A 16 -44.14 -3.70 36.60
CA GLY A 16 -44.55 -4.58 35.47
C GLY A 16 -46.01 -4.36 35.02
N PRO A 17 -46.71 -5.34 34.44
CA PRO A 17 -46.34 -6.74 34.13
C PRO A 17 -46.44 -7.01 32.59
N ALA A 18 -46.53 -8.22 32.00
CA ALA A 18 -46.63 -9.61 32.47
C ALA A 18 -46.12 -10.58 31.36
N GLY A 19 -45.93 -11.88 31.67
CA GLY A 19 -46.22 -12.94 30.69
C GLY A 19 -45.36 -14.22 30.65
N SER A 20 -45.58 -15.14 31.59
CA SER A 20 -45.15 -16.56 31.54
C SER A 20 -43.64 -16.88 31.73
N ARG A 21 -43.35 -18.15 32.06
CA ARG A 21 -42.09 -18.62 32.68
C ARG A 21 -41.53 -19.81 31.88
N THR A 22 -40.20 -19.98 31.85
CA THR A 22 -39.54 -21.20 32.38
C THR A 22 -38.02 -21.07 32.56
N ARG A 23 -37.56 -21.58 33.71
CA ARG A 23 -36.22 -22.12 34.07
C ARG A 23 -35.51 -22.81 32.89
N GLY A 24 -34.19 -22.84 32.72
CA GLY A 24 -33.00 -22.86 33.59
C GLY A 24 -31.83 -23.37 32.70
N GLN A 25 -30.57 -23.54 33.08
CA GLN A 25 -29.85 -23.50 34.36
C GLN A 25 -28.45 -22.89 34.13
N CYS A 26 -27.82 -22.33 35.16
CA CYS A 26 -26.37 -22.12 35.15
C CYS A 26 -25.65 -23.44 35.51
N ALA A 27 -24.45 -23.64 34.95
CA ALA A 27 -23.45 -24.55 35.49
C ALA A 27 -22.05 -24.06 35.14
N ASP A 28 -21.39 -23.41 36.09
CA ASP A 28 -19.93 -23.49 36.19
C ASP A 28 -19.55 -24.96 36.48
N GLU A 29 -18.42 -25.44 35.95
CA GLU A 29 -17.37 -25.97 36.82
C GLU A 29 -16.02 -26.18 36.12
N ASN A 30 -14.95 -25.81 36.83
CA ASN A 30 -13.56 -26.08 36.49
C ASN A 30 -13.28 -27.58 36.34
N LYS A 31 -12.39 -27.95 35.41
CA LYS A 31 -11.35 -28.96 35.68
C LYS A 31 -10.00 -28.58 35.05
N GLU A 32 -8.95 -28.70 35.87
CA GLU A 32 -7.57 -28.61 35.44
C GLU A 32 -7.21 -29.74 34.46
N SER A 33 -6.21 -29.50 33.60
CA SER A 33 -5.30 -30.58 33.19
C SER A 33 -3.85 -30.11 33.24
N LEU A 34 -3.01 -30.96 33.82
CA LEU A 34 -1.63 -30.66 34.16
C LEU A 34 -0.65 -31.07 33.05
N TYR A 35 0.29 -30.19 32.77
CA TYR A 35 1.72 -30.53 32.68
C TYR A 35 2.18 -31.48 31.55
N ARG A 36 2.74 -30.89 30.48
CA ARG A 36 4.02 -31.33 29.88
C ARG A 36 4.67 -30.21 29.05
N ARG A 37 5.74 -29.60 29.60
CA ARG A 37 6.69 -28.78 28.85
C ARG A 37 7.84 -29.68 28.37
N SER A 38 8.28 -29.51 27.13
CA SER A 38 9.58 -29.98 26.64
C SER A 38 10.09 -29.11 25.48
N PRO A 39 11.09 -28.24 25.69
CA PRO A 39 11.91 -27.70 24.62
C PRO A 39 13.14 -28.60 24.41
N LEU A 40 13.50 -28.90 23.16
CA LEU A 40 14.78 -29.54 22.84
C LEU A 40 15.87 -28.49 22.66
N LEU A 41 16.90 -28.55 23.50
CA LEU A 41 18.12 -27.75 23.34
C LEU A 41 19.06 -28.39 22.32
N ALA A 42 19.68 -27.56 21.48
CA ALA A 42 20.94 -27.89 20.81
C ALA A 42 22.11 -27.26 21.58
N THR A 43 23.14 -28.05 21.88
CA THR A 43 24.30 -27.66 22.69
C THR A 43 25.53 -27.31 21.84
N PRO A 44 26.24 -26.21 22.11
CA PRO A 44 27.65 -26.06 21.74
C PRO A 44 28.57 -26.53 22.88
N SER A 45 29.68 -27.22 22.53
CA SER A 45 30.68 -27.71 23.49
C SER A 45 31.78 -26.67 23.80
N PRO A 46 32.48 -26.75 24.96
CA PRO A 46 33.34 -25.68 25.46
C PRO A 46 34.86 -25.94 25.34
N MET A 47 35.64 -24.86 25.24
CA MET A 47 37.01 -24.61 25.77
C MET A 47 37.57 -23.36 25.06
N ARG A 48 38.48 -22.53 25.61
CA ARG A 48 39.29 -22.59 26.83
C ARG A 48 39.61 -21.16 27.29
N ARG A 49 39.47 -20.82 28.58
CA ARG A 49 40.05 -19.57 29.13
C ARG A 49 41.54 -19.77 29.36
N TYR A 50 42.38 -18.84 28.89
CA TYR A 50 43.75 -18.69 29.36
C TYR A 50 43.90 -17.39 30.15
N THR A 51 44.14 -17.54 31.45
CA THR A 51 44.64 -16.49 32.33
C THR A 51 46.16 -16.55 32.37
N THR A 52 46.84 -15.44 32.13
CA THR A 52 48.28 -15.29 32.43
C THR A 52 48.54 -14.09 33.31
N LYS A 53 49.46 -14.30 34.26
CA LYS A 53 49.65 -13.48 35.46
C LYS A 53 50.43 -12.19 35.17
N ARG A 54 50.20 -11.17 36.00
CA ARG A 54 51.20 -10.13 36.27
C ARG A 54 52.47 -10.77 36.86
N LEU A 55 53.64 -10.29 36.45
CA LEU A 55 54.91 -10.49 37.13
C LEU A 55 55.68 -9.16 37.09
N ALA A 56 56.41 -8.87 38.16
CA ALA A 56 57.02 -7.58 38.40
C ALA A 56 58.54 -7.68 38.46
N GLY A 57 59.23 -6.58 38.12
CA GLY A 57 60.46 -6.20 38.80
C GLY A 57 61.81 -6.47 38.11
N MET A 58 62.51 -5.35 37.88
CA MET A 58 63.91 -5.14 38.28
C MET A 58 65.05 -5.23 37.23
N ALA A 59 65.26 -4.09 36.56
CA ALA A 59 66.52 -3.33 36.40
C ALA A 59 67.86 -4.01 36.04
N ILE A 60 68.48 -3.51 34.95
CA ILE A 60 69.93 -3.27 34.81
C ILE A 60 70.16 -1.86 34.20
N VAL A 61 71.26 -1.21 34.56
CA VAL A 61 71.62 0.20 34.26
C VAL A 61 72.76 0.30 33.25
N ALA A 62 72.61 1.15 32.22
CA ALA A 62 73.62 1.94 31.49
C ALA A 62 72.96 2.51 30.21
N GLY A 63 73.22 3.72 29.70
CA GLY A 63 74.06 4.83 30.16
C GLY A 63 73.62 6.15 29.48
N THR A 64 74.22 7.28 29.87
CA THR A 64 73.82 8.64 29.48
C THR A 64 74.19 9.06 28.04
N VAL A 65 73.37 9.91 27.39
CA VAL A 65 73.68 11.31 26.98
C VAL A 65 72.49 11.93 26.20
N GLY A 66 72.23 13.24 26.45
CA GLY A 66 71.42 14.24 25.73
C GLY A 66 70.49 13.85 24.57
N VAL A 67 69.27 14.38 24.47
CA VAL A 67 69.00 15.83 24.29
C VAL A 67 67.61 16.21 24.82
N LEU A 68 67.50 17.41 25.37
CA LEU A 68 66.23 18.01 25.78
C LEU A 68 65.46 18.50 24.54
N ALA A 69 64.35 17.83 24.19
CA ALA A 69 63.35 18.35 23.26
C ALA A 69 61.99 18.34 23.96
N ALA A 70 61.64 19.43 24.63
CA ALA A 70 60.32 19.64 25.21
C ALA A 70 59.32 19.88 24.06
N ALA A 71 58.85 18.81 23.44
CA ALA A 71 57.70 18.85 22.56
C ALA A 71 56.47 19.16 23.43
N THR A 72 56.10 20.43 23.50
CA THR A 72 54.79 20.84 24.00
C THR A 72 53.74 20.19 23.11
N VAL A 73 53.14 19.11 23.61
CA VAL A 73 51.91 18.55 23.02
C VAL A 73 50.84 19.61 23.26
N LEU A 74 50.67 20.48 22.27
CA LEU A 74 49.44 21.21 22.07
C LEU A 74 48.38 20.14 21.88
N ALA A 75 47.60 19.89 22.94
CA ALA A 75 46.32 19.22 22.82
C ALA A 75 45.44 20.14 21.97
N ALA A 76 45.53 19.98 20.64
CA ALA A 76 44.54 20.50 19.73
C ALA A 76 43.22 19.86 20.17
N GLY A 77 42.38 20.67 20.83
CA GLY A 77 41.04 20.23 21.18
C GLY A 77 40.37 19.80 19.89
N SER A 78 39.98 18.53 19.81
CA SER A 78 39.12 18.05 18.75
C SER A 78 37.81 18.80 18.88
N LEU A 79 37.65 19.86 18.08
CA LEU A 79 36.33 20.41 17.82
C LEU A 79 35.46 19.25 17.33
N PRO A 80 34.21 19.11 17.81
CA PRO A 80 33.31 18.14 17.21
C PRO A 80 33.21 18.46 15.72
N ALA A 81 33.39 17.44 14.87
CA ALA A 81 33.06 17.59 13.47
C ALA A 81 31.54 17.81 13.39
N GLU A 82 31.13 18.98 12.92
CA GLU A 82 29.73 19.23 12.58
C GLU A 82 29.31 18.21 11.52
N GLY A 83 28.08 17.71 11.63
CA GLY A 83 27.51 16.79 10.65
C GLY A 83 27.42 17.47 9.28
N ALA A 84 27.37 16.67 8.23
CA ALA A 84 27.03 17.22 6.92
C ALA A 84 25.52 17.42 6.87
N THR A 85 25.05 18.67 6.82
CA THR A 85 23.65 18.97 6.48
C THR A 85 23.38 18.49 5.05
N ILE A 86 22.46 17.54 4.89
CA ILE A 86 21.98 17.05 3.61
C ILE A 86 20.63 17.71 3.30
N THR A 87 20.46 18.15 2.05
CA THR A 87 19.20 18.69 1.54
C THR A 87 18.47 17.63 0.72
N VAL A 88 17.17 17.45 1.00
CA VAL A 88 16.26 16.69 0.14
C VAL A 88 15.45 17.70 -0.67
N GLY A 89 15.35 17.47 -1.99
CA GLY A 89 14.56 18.29 -2.90
C GLY A 89 15.24 19.59 -3.39
N PRO A 90 14.50 20.46 -4.10
CA PRO A 90 13.07 20.36 -4.41
C PRO A 90 12.73 19.09 -5.21
N VAL A 91 11.65 18.40 -4.82
CA VAL A 91 11.19 17.16 -5.46
C VAL A 91 9.69 16.95 -5.27
N ASN A 92 8.98 16.61 -6.34
CA ASN A 92 7.68 15.95 -6.21
C ASN A 92 7.94 14.43 -6.05
N PRO A 93 7.61 13.83 -4.90
CA PRO A 93 7.97 12.44 -4.59
C PRO A 93 7.18 11.40 -5.41
N VAL A 94 6.03 11.79 -5.98
CA VAL A 94 5.19 10.91 -6.83
C VAL A 94 5.68 10.93 -8.27
N THR A 95 6.08 12.10 -8.78
CA THR A 95 6.37 12.33 -10.21
C THR A 95 7.87 12.47 -10.54
N VAL A 96 8.77 12.15 -9.60
CA VAL A 96 10.22 12.09 -9.82
C VAL A 96 10.57 11.35 -11.12
N THR A 97 11.50 11.87 -11.91
CA THR A 97 11.79 11.32 -13.24
C THR A 97 12.46 9.95 -13.16
N VAL A 98 11.83 8.95 -13.77
CA VAL A 98 12.36 7.59 -13.97
C VAL A 98 12.25 7.25 -15.45
N SER A 99 13.30 6.67 -16.04
CA SER A 99 13.33 6.22 -17.44
C SER A 99 12.85 7.24 -18.51
N GLY A 100 12.91 8.54 -18.17
CA GLY A 100 12.54 9.66 -19.05
C GLY A 100 11.13 10.22 -18.83
N HIS A 101 10.33 9.64 -17.95
CA HIS A 101 8.94 10.03 -17.66
C HIS A 101 8.72 10.21 -16.13
N PRO A 102 7.56 10.74 -15.68
CA PRO A 102 7.20 10.75 -14.25
C PRO A 102 7.11 9.33 -13.70
N ALA A 103 7.65 9.05 -12.51
CA ALA A 103 7.69 7.70 -11.93
C ALA A 103 6.32 6.98 -11.92
N ASN A 104 5.26 7.65 -11.47
CA ASN A 104 3.90 7.08 -11.47
C ASN A 104 3.28 6.95 -12.87
N SER A 105 3.97 7.41 -13.92
CA SER A 105 3.51 7.41 -15.31
C SER A 105 2.15 8.10 -15.52
N GLY A 106 1.83 9.05 -14.63
CA GLY A 106 0.55 9.74 -14.58
C GLY A 106 -0.58 9.01 -13.85
N PHE A 107 -0.37 7.81 -13.27
CA PHE A 107 -1.45 7.07 -12.63
C PHE A 107 -1.81 7.60 -11.22
N THR A 108 -3.10 7.62 -10.91
CA THR A 108 -3.59 8.04 -9.57
C THR A 108 -3.28 6.97 -8.53
N VAL A 109 -3.66 5.72 -8.80
CA VAL A 109 -3.25 4.52 -8.04
C VAL A 109 -2.12 3.85 -8.81
N PHE A 110 -0.94 3.74 -8.22
CA PHE A 110 0.25 3.16 -8.86
C PHE A 110 0.97 2.24 -7.88
N VAL A 111 0.88 0.94 -8.12
CA VAL A 111 1.20 -0.13 -7.16
C VAL A 111 2.22 -1.09 -7.76
N GLU A 112 3.22 -1.51 -6.96
CA GLU A 112 4.32 -2.35 -7.46
C GLU A 112 3.88 -3.77 -7.82
N GLY A 113 3.09 -4.39 -6.94
CA GLY A 113 2.57 -5.74 -7.08
C GLY A 113 1.06 -5.73 -7.27
N ASP A 114 0.39 -6.64 -6.56
CA ASP A 114 -1.01 -6.97 -6.79
C ASP A 114 -1.99 -5.90 -6.29
N VAL A 115 -3.11 -5.79 -7.00
CA VAL A 115 -4.22 -4.88 -6.66
C VAL A 115 -5.53 -5.67 -6.55
N ALA A 116 -6.24 -5.50 -5.44
CA ALA A 116 -7.54 -6.09 -5.16
C ALA A 116 -8.62 -5.01 -4.95
N LEU A 117 -9.55 -4.91 -5.90
CA LEU A 117 -10.59 -3.88 -5.94
C LEU A 117 -11.93 -4.42 -5.40
N ASN A 118 -12.21 -4.17 -4.12
CA ASN A 118 -13.41 -4.60 -3.40
C ASN A 118 -14.30 -3.42 -2.94
N ALA A 119 -13.96 -2.21 -3.38
CA ALA A 119 -14.63 -0.94 -3.09
C ALA A 119 -15.59 -0.56 -4.24
N ASP A 120 -15.86 0.73 -4.48
CA ASP A 120 -16.84 1.17 -5.49
C ASP A 120 -16.17 1.81 -6.71
N GLU A 121 -15.23 2.75 -6.54
CA GLU A 121 -14.50 3.32 -7.66
C GLU A 121 -13.13 3.98 -7.36
N THR A 122 -12.38 4.22 -8.44
CA THR A 122 -11.30 5.20 -8.53
C THR A 122 -11.73 6.24 -9.57
N GLU A 123 -11.87 7.51 -9.19
CA GLU A 123 -12.08 8.62 -10.14
C GLU A 123 -10.86 8.82 -11.06
N GLY A 124 -9.67 8.49 -10.57
CA GLY A 124 -8.43 8.49 -11.35
C GLY A 124 -8.21 7.22 -12.18
N THR A 125 -6.93 6.99 -12.51
CA THR A 125 -6.43 5.83 -13.25
C THR A 125 -5.70 4.85 -12.34
N VAL A 126 -5.61 3.57 -12.73
CA VAL A 126 -5.02 2.48 -11.93
C VAL A 126 -3.91 1.75 -12.70
N ALA A 127 -2.75 1.61 -12.07
CA ALA A 127 -1.67 0.73 -12.50
C ALA A 127 -1.31 -0.28 -11.40
N ALA A 128 -1.39 -1.56 -11.72
CA ALA A 128 -0.85 -2.66 -10.94
C ALA A 128 0.38 -3.22 -11.66
N GLY A 129 1.51 -3.40 -10.97
CA GLY A 129 2.67 -4.08 -11.54
C GLY A 129 2.59 -5.61 -11.44
N GLY A 130 1.79 -6.12 -10.50
CA GLY A 130 1.42 -7.53 -10.36
C GLY A 130 0.04 -7.83 -10.94
N ASP A 131 -0.67 -8.76 -10.31
CA ASP A 131 -1.97 -9.25 -10.75
C ASP A 131 -3.13 -8.34 -10.28
N LEU A 132 -4.22 -8.34 -11.06
CA LEU A 132 -5.45 -7.61 -10.74
C LEU A 132 -6.58 -8.57 -10.34
N SER A 133 -7.29 -8.24 -9.27
CA SER A 133 -8.56 -8.88 -8.88
C SER A 133 -9.61 -7.83 -8.50
N PHE A 134 -10.90 -8.18 -8.62
CA PHE A 134 -12.01 -7.27 -8.28
C PHE A 134 -13.17 -8.01 -7.60
N GLY A 135 -13.11 -8.15 -6.27
CA GLY A 135 -14.12 -8.83 -5.46
C GLY A 135 -15.44 -8.06 -5.30
N ALA A 136 -15.51 -6.81 -5.76
CA ALA A 136 -16.73 -6.03 -5.97
C ALA A 136 -16.81 -5.51 -7.41
N SER A 137 -18.00 -5.09 -7.85
CA SER A 137 -18.13 -4.36 -9.12
C SER A 137 -17.64 -2.94 -8.92
N TYR A 138 -16.75 -2.48 -9.80
CA TYR A 138 -15.88 -1.34 -9.54
C TYR A 138 -15.76 -0.45 -10.79
N SER A 139 -15.59 0.85 -10.63
CA SER A 139 -15.34 1.78 -11.74
C SER A 139 -13.95 2.40 -11.67
N ILE A 140 -13.26 2.50 -12.81
CA ILE A 140 -12.02 3.26 -13.00
C ILE A 140 -12.33 4.42 -13.92
N ALA A 141 -11.76 5.59 -13.64
CA ALA A 141 -12.09 6.85 -14.27
C ALA A 141 -13.58 7.23 -14.09
N GLY A 142 -14.15 7.05 -12.89
CA GLY A 142 -15.56 7.35 -12.57
C GLY A 142 -15.96 8.80 -12.83
N ALA A 143 -15.29 9.73 -12.15
CA ALA A 143 -15.37 11.18 -12.34
C ALA A 143 -13.98 11.83 -12.21
N GLY A 144 -13.88 13.07 -11.76
CA GLY A 144 -12.60 13.73 -11.45
C GLY A 144 -11.76 14.24 -12.63
N LEU A 145 -10.52 14.62 -12.31
CA LEU A 145 -9.50 15.04 -13.28
C LEU A 145 -8.69 13.81 -13.73
N PHE A 146 -8.70 13.52 -15.04
CA PHE A 146 -7.90 12.45 -15.63
C PHE A 146 -6.46 12.95 -15.83
N PRO A 147 -5.47 12.47 -15.05
CA PRO A 147 -4.07 12.79 -15.30
C PRO A 147 -3.63 12.22 -16.66
N ASN A 148 -2.67 12.89 -17.31
CA ASN A 148 -2.16 12.49 -18.62
C ASN A 148 -1.29 11.22 -18.50
N THR A 149 -1.92 10.05 -18.42
CA THR A 149 -1.23 8.75 -18.57
C THR A 149 -0.76 8.55 -20.00
N PHE A 150 0.12 7.56 -20.21
CA PHE A 150 0.68 7.28 -21.53
C PHE A 150 -0.38 6.74 -22.52
N THR A 151 -0.16 7.02 -23.81
CA THR A 151 -0.80 6.32 -24.94
C THR A 151 0.18 5.29 -25.47
N ALA A 152 -0.19 4.00 -25.53
CA ALA A 152 0.73 2.95 -25.96
C ALA A 152 0.96 2.98 -27.49
N PRO A 153 2.03 2.35 -28.01
CA PRO A 153 2.34 2.36 -29.43
C PRO A 153 1.20 1.80 -30.31
N GLY A 154 0.66 2.65 -31.19
CA GLY A 154 -0.45 2.28 -32.09
C GLY A 154 -1.85 2.62 -31.57
N ASP A 155 -1.98 3.09 -30.33
CA ASP A 155 -3.27 3.49 -29.77
C ASP A 155 -3.68 4.92 -30.12
N THR A 156 -4.97 5.20 -29.93
CA THR A 156 -5.59 6.53 -30.10
C THR A 156 -6.12 7.12 -28.80
N GLN A 157 -6.05 6.38 -27.69
CA GLN A 157 -6.54 6.77 -26.37
C GLN A 157 -5.48 6.48 -25.29
N PRO A 158 -5.44 7.26 -24.19
CA PRO A 158 -4.59 6.97 -23.05
C PRO A 158 -4.99 5.66 -22.34
N THR A 159 -4.01 5.04 -21.67
CA THR A 159 -4.23 3.85 -20.84
C THR A 159 -4.72 4.27 -19.46
N TYR A 160 -5.94 3.89 -19.08
CA TYR A 160 -6.50 4.19 -17.75
C TYR A 160 -6.41 3.01 -16.78
N LEU A 161 -6.26 1.79 -17.31
CA LEU A 161 -5.94 0.60 -16.54
C LEU A 161 -4.69 -0.08 -17.11
N TYR A 162 -3.64 -0.20 -16.31
CA TYR A 162 -2.44 -0.98 -16.63
C TYR A 162 -2.29 -2.14 -15.62
N VAL A 163 -1.98 -3.32 -16.13
CA VAL A 163 -1.71 -4.53 -15.34
C VAL A 163 -0.43 -5.20 -15.87
N GLY A 164 0.62 -5.19 -15.05
CA GLY A 164 1.92 -5.78 -15.37
C GLY A 164 1.97 -7.31 -15.21
N GLY A 165 1.03 -7.88 -14.46
CA GLY A 165 0.73 -9.32 -14.42
C GLY A 165 -0.50 -9.69 -15.26
N GLY A 166 -1.36 -10.52 -14.69
CA GLY A 166 -2.63 -10.98 -15.27
C GLY A 166 -3.87 -10.61 -14.44
N VAL A 167 -4.99 -11.29 -14.72
CA VAL A 167 -6.27 -11.09 -14.02
C VAL A 167 -6.69 -12.35 -13.27
N ASP A 168 -6.88 -12.26 -11.95
CA ASP A 168 -7.48 -13.32 -11.15
C ASP A 168 -9.01 -13.22 -11.21
N PHE A 169 -9.58 -13.86 -12.24
CA PHE A 169 -11.02 -14.01 -12.37
C PHE A 169 -11.65 -14.91 -11.28
N ALA A 170 -10.89 -15.79 -10.61
CA ALA A 170 -11.42 -16.62 -9.53
C ALA A 170 -11.66 -15.80 -8.25
N ALA A 171 -10.76 -14.87 -7.92
CA ALA A 171 -10.95 -13.88 -6.86
C ALA A 171 -12.04 -12.83 -7.21
N SER A 172 -12.31 -12.60 -8.49
CA SER A 172 -13.25 -11.55 -8.94
C SER A 172 -14.73 -11.93 -8.90
N GLY A 173 -15.07 -13.18 -8.58
CA GLY A 173 -16.45 -13.61 -8.30
C GLY A 173 -17.43 -13.34 -9.46
N SER A 174 -18.57 -12.70 -9.17
CA SER A 174 -19.61 -12.38 -10.17
C SER A 174 -19.66 -10.87 -10.49
N ASN A 175 -18.51 -10.20 -10.53
CA ASN A 175 -18.42 -8.74 -10.63
C ASN A 175 -18.06 -8.22 -12.02
N VAL A 176 -18.25 -6.91 -12.21
CA VAL A 176 -17.83 -6.18 -13.41
C VAL A 176 -16.93 -5.01 -13.02
N LEU A 177 -15.71 -4.98 -13.53
CA LEU A 177 -14.83 -3.82 -13.51
C LEU A 177 -15.11 -2.96 -14.75
N ARG A 178 -15.37 -1.67 -14.57
CA ARG A 178 -15.67 -0.72 -15.66
C ARG A 178 -14.49 0.22 -15.86
N VAL A 179 -13.96 0.31 -17.08
CA VAL A 179 -12.99 1.34 -17.46
C VAL A 179 -13.73 2.40 -18.25
N LEU A 180 -13.96 3.54 -17.61
CA LEU A 180 -14.84 4.60 -18.08
C LEU A 180 -14.05 5.70 -18.83
N ASN A 181 -14.78 6.72 -19.28
CA ASN A 181 -14.25 7.91 -19.93
C ASN A 181 -13.25 7.63 -21.08
N ASN A 182 -13.54 6.58 -21.86
CA ASN A 182 -12.84 6.18 -23.08
C ASN A 182 -11.39 5.72 -22.86
N GLY A 183 -11.03 5.31 -21.65
CA GLY A 183 -9.72 4.74 -21.34
C GLY A 183 -9.49 3.36 -21.97
N PHE A 184 -8.28 3.14 -22.47
CA PHE A 184 -7.79 1.83 -22.86
C PHE A 184 -7.22 1.04 -21.67
N THR A 185 -7.19 -0.29 -21.82
CA THR A 185 -6.70 -1.25 -20.83
C THR A 185 -5.52 -2.04 -21.38
N LYS A 186 -4.42 -2.13 -20.63
CA LYS A 186 -3.24 -2.96 -20.98
C LYS A 186 -3.02 -4.04 -19.93
N ILE A 187 -2.87 -5.29 -20.37
CA ILE A 187 -2.65 -6.44 -19.49
C ILE A 187 -1.57 -7.33 -20.10
N ALA A 188 -0.45 -7.48 -19.39
CA ALA A 188 0.74 -8.12 -19.90
C ALA A 188 0.61 -9.64 -20.04
N ASP A 189 0.05 -10.34 -19.04
CA ASP A 189 -0.14 -11.80 -19.12
C ASP A 189 -1.42 -12.17 -19.88
N ALA A 190 -1.27 -12.24 -21.21
CA ALA A 190 -2.28 -12.70 -22.16
C ALA A 190 -2.73 -14.16 -21.98
N SER A 191 -2.14 -14.94 -21.07
CA SER A 191 -2.61 -16.30 -20.74
C SER A 191 -3.78 -16.31 -19.75
N THR A 192 -3.95 -15.23 -18.97
CA THR A 192 -4.97 -15.14 -17.91
C THR A 192 -6.34 -14.65 -18.39
N TYR A 193 -6.44 -14.12 -19.60
CA TYR A 193 -7.65 -13.47 -20.11
C TYR A 193 -7.95 -13.76 -21.59
N LEU A 194 -9.17 -13.42 -22.00
CA LEU A 194 -9.60 -13.33 -23.38
C LEU A 194 -10.24 -11.95 -23.61
N ALA A 195 -9.57 -11.11 -24.41
CA ALA A 195 -10.10 -9.83 -24.84
C ALA A 195 -10.99 -10.01 -26.09
N LEU A 196 -12.11 -9.29 -26.13
CA LEU A 196 -13.15 -9.42 -27.15
C LEU A 196 -13.65 -8.03 -27.57
N ASP A 197 -13.46 -7.68 -28.85
CA ASP A 197 -14.02 -6.49 -29.52
C ASP A 197 -15.28 -6.81 -30.36
N ARG A 198 -15.75 -8.06 -30.27
CA ARG A 198 -16.91 -8.60 -31.00
C ARG A 198 -17.86 -9.35 -30.08
N ASP A 199 -19.15 -9.22 -30.36
CA ASP A 199 -20.20 -9.98 -29.69
C ASP A 199 -20.35 -11.40 -30.26
N ASN A 200 -21.27 -12.18 -29.68
CA ASN A 200 -21.56 -13.56 -30.10
C ASN A 200 -22.17 -13.65 -31.52
N ASN A 201 -22.54 -12.52 -32.13
CA ASN A 201 -23.01 -12.40 -33.53
C ASN A 201 -21.92 -11.87 -34.47
N ASN A 202 -20.68 -11.73 -33.99
CA ASN A 202 -19.52 -11.15 -34.70
C ASN A 202 -19.66 -9.64 -35.03
N ALA A 203 -20.62 -8.94 -34.43
CA ALA A 203 -20.74 -7.49 -34.53
C ALA A 203 -19.67 -6.80 -33.67
N THR A 204 -19.09 -5.71 -34.17
CA THR A 204 -18.10 -4.92 -33.40
C THR A 204 -18.81 -4.17 -32.27
N VAL A 205 -18.21 -4.21 -31.09
CA VAL A 205 -18.75 -3.69 -29.82
C VAL A 205 -17.64 -3.01 -29.01
N ASN A 206 -17.99 -2.46 -27.84
CA ASN A 206 -16.98 -2.05 -26.86
C ASN A 206 -16.20 -3.27 -26.35
N TYR A 207 -14.98 -3.07 -25.85
CA TYR A 207 -14.19 -4.22 -25.40
C TYR A 207 -14.73 -4.85 -24.11
N ASN A 208 -14.70 -6.17 -24.07
CA ASN A 208 -14.81 -6.97 -22.85
C ASN A 208 -13.54 -7.80 -22.68
N ILE A 209 -13.05 -7.92 -21.45
CA ILE A 209 -11.96 -8.82 -21.07
C ILE A 209 -12.55 -9.82 -20.07
N VAL A 210 -12.57 -11.10 -20.46
CA VAL A 210 -13.23 -12.19 -19.74
C VAL A 210 -12.24 -13.33 -19.45
N GLN A 211 -12.63 -14.28 -18.61
CA GLN A 211 -11.87 -15.51 -18.41
C GLN A 211 -11.67 -16.28 -19.74
N PRO A 212 -10.50 -16.92 -19.98
CA PRO A 212 -10.25 -17.70 -21.18
C PRO A 212 -11.34 -18.75 -21.46
N GLY A 213 -11.89 -18.72 -22.68
CA GLY A 213 -12.98 -19.61 -23.12
C GLY A 213 -14.40 -19.10 -22.79
N ALA A 214 -14.55 -17.99 -22.07
CA ALA A 214 -15.83 -17.34 -21.86
C ALA A 214 -16.29 -16.52 -23.09
N ALA A 215 -17.59 -16.23 -23.16
CA ALA A 215 -18.19 -15.48 -24.27
C ALA A 215 -18.25 -13.97 -23.98
N TYR A 216 -18.56 -13.16 -25.00
CA TYR A 216 -18.78 -11.73 -24.79
C TYR A 216 -19.95 -11.51 -23.83
N GLY A 217 -19.77 -10.60 -22.86
CA GLY A 217 -20.78 -10.30 -21.83
C GLY A 217 -20.85 -11.30 -20.68
N SER A 218 -19.96 -12.30 -20.63
CA SER A 218 -19.77 -13.14 -19.44
C SER A 218 -19.38 -12.30 -18.20
N VAL A 219 -19.48 -12.94 -17.04
CA VAL A 219 -19.15 -12.38 -15.73
C VAL A 219 -18.37 -13.46 -14.98
N PRO A 220 -17.25 -13.15 -14.30
CA PRO A 220 -16.66 -11.82 -14.13
C PRO A 220 -16.02 -11.27 -15.41
N ARG A 221 -15.93 -9.93 -15.52
CA ARG A 221 -15.28 -9.26 -16.65
C ARG A 221 -14.76 -7.86 -16.32
N ILE A 222 -13.87 -7.37 -17.17
CA ILE A 222 -13.56 -5.95 -17.33
C ILE A 222 -14.29 -5.46 -18.59
N GLU A 223 -14.92 -4.29 -18.58
CA GLU A 223 -15.60 -3.70 -19.74
C GLU A 223 -15.22 -2.23 -19.97
N GLY A 224 -15.08 -1.82 -21.24
CA GLY A 224 -14.77 -0.45 -21.63
C GLY A 224 -15.97 0.33 -22.19
N THR A 225 -15.84 1.67 -22.27
CA THR A 225 -16.85 2.53 -22.93
C THR A 225 -16.68 2.68 -24.44
N ILE A 226 -15.63 2.09 -25.02
CA ILE A 226 -15.28 2.14 -26.45
C ILE A 226 -14.75 0.78 -26.95
N THR A 227 -14.57 0.64 -28.25
CA THR A 227 -13.87 -0.51 -28.86
C THR A 227 -12.35 -0.39 -28.66
N GLU A 228 -11.74 -1.46 -28.15
CA GLU A 228 -10.30 -1.69 -28.14
C GLU A 228 -10.06 -3.13 -28.64
N THR A 229 -9.12 -3.34 -29.56
CA THR A 229 -8.92 -4.68 -30.15
C THR A 229 -8.12 -5.59 -29.21
N PRO A 230 -8.26 -6.94 -29.32
CA PRO A 230 -7.51 -7.88 -28.49
C PRO A 230 -5.98 -7.71 -28.60
N THR A 231 -5.49 -7.31 -29.78
CA THR A 231 -4.07 -6.98 -30.00
C THR A 231 -3.65 -5.73 -29.23
N GLN A 232 -4.51 -4.71 -29.13
CA GLN A 232 -4.19 -3.50 -28.36
C GLN A 232 -4.13 -3.77 -26.87
N VAL A 233 -5.06 -4.55 -26.31
CA VAL A 233 -5.06 -4.93 -24.88
C VAL A 233 -3.79 -5.70 -24.50
N SER A 234 -3.30 -6.54 -25.42
CA SER A 234 -2.08 -7.34 -25.26
C SER A 234 -0.80 -6.67 -25.80
N THR A 235 -0.86 -5.39 -26.22
CA THR A 235 0.33 -4.67 -26.70
C THR A 235 1.33 -4.48 -25.55
N ALA A 236 2.53 -5.03 -25.72
CA ALA A 236 3.62 -4.83 -24.78
C ALA A 236 3.97 -3.33 -24.65
N VAL A 237 3.96 -2.83 -23.43
CA VAL A 237 4.33 -1.44 -23.10
C VAL A 237 5.78 -1.40 -22.65
N GLY A 238 6.57 -0.45 -23.17
CA GLY A 238 7.97 -0.29 -22.81
C GLY A 238 8.19 0.52 -21.54
N THR A 239 9.37 0.35 -20.93
CA THR A 239 9.82 1.09 -19.74
C THR A 239 10.11 2.57 -20.01
N ASP A 240 10.01 3.01 -21.26
CA ASP A 240 10.00 4.42 -21.67
C ASP A 240 8.63 5.09 -21.46
N LEU A 241 7.58 4.30 -21.20
CA LEU A 241 6.23 4.77 -20.90
C LEU A 241 5.78 4.41 -19.47
N ILE A 242 6.22 3.27 -18.94
CA ILE A 242 5.94 2.83 -17.56
C ILE A 242 7.03 1.88 -17.02
N ASP A 243 7.79 2.35 -16.03
CA ASP A 243 8.86 1.59 -15.36
C ASP A 243 8.54 1.44 -13.86
N ILE A 244 7.64 0.51 -13.52
CA ILE A 244 7.23 0.23 -12.14
C ILE A 244 8.43 -0.17 -11.26
N PRO A 245 9.32 -1.10 -11.65
CA PRO A 245 10.48 -1.47 -10.82
C PRO A 245 11.46 -0.31 -10.59
N GLY A 246 11.70 0.53 -11.60
CA GLY A 246 12.50 1.74 -11.47
C GLY A 246 11.83 2.78 -10.55
N ALA A 247 10.53 2.99 -10.70
CA ALA A 247 9.72 3.89 -9.87
C ALA A 247 9.76 3.47 -8.40
N PHE A 248 9.50 2.21 -8.07
CA PHE A 248 9.55 1.73 -6.70
C PHE A 248 10.95 1.65 -6.10
N THR A 249 11.99 1.52 -6.93
CA THR A 249 13.38 1.74 -6.49
C THR A 249 13.61 3.20 -6.06
N ALA A 250 13.15 4.17 -6.86
CA ALA A 250 13.24 5.59 -6.53
C ALA A 250 12.39 5.95 -5.30
N TYR A 251 11.15 5.45 -5.20
CA TYR A 251 10.25 5.72 -4.09
C TYR A 251 10.78 5.20 -2.74
N ARG A 252 11.41 4.02 -2.71
CA ARG A 252 12.07 3.50 -1.50
C ARG A 252 13.27 4.33 -1.07
N GLY A 253 14.01 4.87 -2.03
CA GLY A 253 15.08 5.83 -1.76
C GLY A 253 14.54 7.15 -1.20
N LEU A 254 13.45 7.68 -1.77
CA LEU A 254 12.86 8.95 -1.36
C LEU A 254 12.11 8.88 -0.03
N THR A 255 11.31 7.84 0.23
CA THR A 255 10.56 7.71 1.50
C THR A 255 11.50 7.74 2.72
N THR A 256 12.67 7.09 2.60
CA THR A 256 13.72 7.06 3.63
C THR A 256 14.40 8.42 3.81
N GLN A 257 14.67 9.15 2.72
CA GLN A 257 15.22 10.52 2.78
C GLN A 257 14.21 11.51 3.40
N LEU A 258 12.95 11.43 3.00
CA LEU A 258 11.86 12.26 3.56
C LEU A 258 11.65 11.98 5.05
N ALA A 259 11.81 10.74 5.50
CA ALA A 259 11.76 10.37 6.92
C ALA A 259 12.85 11.02 7.77
N GLN A 260 14.00 11.37 7.17
CA GLN A 260 15.11 12.00 7.85
C GLN A 260 14.94 13.52 7.98
N CYS A 261 14.06 14.16 7.19
CA CYS A 261 13.76 15.58 7.26
C CYS A 261 13.57 16.08 8.71
N THR A 262 14.28 17.15 9.08
CA THR A 262 14.18 17.75 10.41
C THR A 262 12.74 18.23 10.65
N PRO A 263 12.04 17.75 11.70
CA PRO A 263 10.69 18.20 12.00
C PRO A 263 10.65 19.70 12.32
N ASN A 264 9.72 20.42 11.70
CA ASN A 264 9.51 21.85 11.93
C ASN A 264 8.04 22.20 12.27
N ALA A 265 7.12 21.24 12.16
CA ALA A 265 5.73 21.36 12.59
C ALA A 265 5.51 20.51 13.84
N THR A 266 4.83 21.07 14.85
CA THR A 266 4.59 20.44 16.16
C THR A 266 3.10 20.38 16.44
N LEU A 267 2.60 19.24 16.90
CA LEU A 267 1.21 19.13 17.36
C LEU A 267 1.02 19.78 18.73
N THR A 268 -0.06 20.52 18.91
CA THR A 268 -0.48 21.07 20.20
C THR A 268 -1.86 20.59 20.62
N ASP A 269 -2.18 20.69 21.91
CA ASP A 269 -3.55 20.56 22.41
C ASP A 269 -4.41 21.81 22.13
N ASP A 270 -5.69 21.77 22.52
CA ASP A 270 -6.64 22.90 22.47
C ASP A 270 -6.16 24.18 23.19
N ALA A 271 -5.15 24.09 24.08
CA ALA A 271 -4.57 25.21 24.81
C ALA A 271 -3.25 25.72 24.19
N GLY A 272 -2.81 25.14 23.07
CA GLY A 272 -1.53 25.47 22.42
C GLY A 272 -0.31 24.84 23.09
N THR A 273 -0.49 23.86 23.97
CA THR A 273 0.61 23.12 24.62
C THR A 273 1.09 22.00 23.70
N PRO A 274 2.40 21.87 23.42
CA PRO A 274 2.92 20.76 22.62
C PRO A 274 2.51 19.38 23.17
N LEU A 275 1.95 18.53 22.31
CA LEU A 275 1.63 17.14 22.64
C LEU A 275 2.92 16.32 22.76
N THR A 276 2.98 15.45 23.76
CA THR A 276 4.12 14.57 24.02
C THR A 276 3.73 13.11 23.77
N SER A 277 4.55 12.38 23.03
CA SER A 277 4.42 10.93 22.89
C SER A 277 4.59 10.22 24.26
N PRO A 278 3.77 9.21 24.61
CA PRO A 278 2.61 8.73 23.84
C PRO A 278 1.39 9.64 23.99
N ILE A 279 0.68 9.87 22.89
CA ILE A 279 -0.56 10.65 22.86
C ILE A 279 -1.72 9.84 23.48
N ALA A 280 -2.62 10.52 24.18
CA ALA A 280 -3.78 9.88 24.80
C ALA A 280 -4.89 9.59 23.76
N PRO A 281 -5.53 8.41 23.78
CA PRO A 281 -6.61 8.10 22.85
C PRO A 281 -7.77 9.11 22.91
N GLY A 282 -8.20 9.59 21.75
CA GLY A 282 -9.23 10.60 21.60
C GLY A 282 -8.74 12.05 21.65
N THR A 283 -7.43 12.30 21.75
CA THR A 283 -6.87 13.66 21.73
C THR A 283 -7.14 14.37 20.40
N ARG A 284 -7.49 15.66 20.47
CA ARG A 284 -7.54 16.56 19.30
C ARG A 284 -6.18 17.25 19.19
N GLY A 285 -5.47 17.01 18.10
CA GLY A 285 -4.16 17.61 17.84
C GLY A 285 -4.27 18.76 16.85
N HIS A 286 -3.75 19.92 17.22
CA HIS A 286 -3.71 21.12 16.40
C HIS A 286 -2.35 21.27 15.69
N LEU A 287 -2.38 21.67 14.42
CA LEU A 287 -1.21 21.82 13.56
C LEU A 287 -1.27 23.16 12.80
N SER A 288 -0.42 24.10 13.20
CA SER A 288 -0.20 25.35 12.48
C SER A 288 0.98 25.21 11.51
N LEU A 289 0.78 25.60 10.25
CA LEU A 289 1.78 25.51 9.19
C LEU A 289 2.46 26.86 8.95
N THR A 290 3.75 26.82 8.62
CA THR A 290 4.55 27.98 8.20
C THR A 290 4.49 28.13 6.68
N PRO A 291 4.03 29.27 6.13
CA PRO A 291 4.00 29.49 4.68
C PRO A 291 5.38 29.56 4.04
N GLY A 292 5.49 29.10 2.79
CA GLY A 292 6.72 29.17 2.00
C GLY A 292 7.79 28.13 2.35
N VAL A 293 7.45 27.09 3.11
CA VAL A 293 8.33 25.96 3.45
C VAL A 293 7.57 24.64 3.42
N THR A 294 8.30 23.53 3.23
CA THR A 294 7.76 22.21 3.58
C THR A 294 7.61 22.10 5.09
N ASN A 295 6.39 21.84 5.54
CA ASN A 295 6.06 21.59 6.93
C ASN A 295 6.19 20.09 7.19
N VAL A 296 7.04 19.73 8.16
CA VAL A 296 7.42 18.35 8.47
C VAL A 296 6.91 18.02 9.86
N LEU A 297 5.87 17.18 9.92
CA LEU A 297 5.40 16.53 11.14
C LEU A 297 5.97 15.10 11.15
N SER A 298 6.61 14.70 12.24
CA SER A 298 7.01 13.30 12.47
C SER A 298 6.26 12.73 13.67
N ILE A 299 5.56 11.62 13.48
CA ILE A 299 4.64 11.03 14.45
C ILE A 299 4.72 9.49 14.45
N PRO A 300 4.75 8.82 15.61
CA PRO A 300 4.57 7.37 15.68
C PRO A 300 3.18 6.93 15.19
N ALA A 301 3.08 5.79 14.51
CA ALA A 301 1.80 5.21 14.08
C ALA A 301 0.76 5.09 15.23
N SER A 302 1.21 4.75 16.45
CA SER A 302 0.37 4.67 17.64
C SER A 302 -0.14 6.02 18.15
N ASP A 303 0.61 7.09 17.91
CA ASP A 303 0.21 8.45 18.30
C ASP A 303 -0.76 9.05 17.27
N LEU A 304 -0.61 8.69 15.98
CA LEU A 304 -1.59 9.03 14.95
C LEU A 304 -2.93 8.31 15.19
N GLU A 305 -2.91 7.02 15.54
CA GLU A 305 -4.09 6.25 15.93
C GLU A 305 -4.79 6.83 17.18
N ALA A 306 -4.04 7.43 18.09
CA ALA A 306 -4.57 8.04 19.31
C ALA A 306 -5.34 9.35 19.05
N LEU A 307 -5.17 10.00 17.89
CA LEU A 307 -5.89 11.24 17.57
C LEU A 307 -7.36 10.96 17.18
N SER A 308 -8.28 11.76 17.73
CA SER A 308 -9.65 11.87 17.21
C SER A 308 -9.72 12.85 16.03
N GLU A 309 -8.94 13.93 16.10
CA GLU A 309 -8.82 14.95 15.07
C GLU A 309 -7.36 15.39 14.91
N LEU A 310 -6.94 15.61 13.67
CA LEU A 310 -5.76 16.38 13.29
C LEU A 310 -6.24 17.70 12.69
N VAL A 311 -6.45 18.71 13.54
CA VAL A 311 -6.93 20.03 13.14
C VAL A 311 -5.79 20.79 12.46
N VAL A 312 -6.00 21.23 11.23
CA VAL A 312 -5.02 21.97 10.44
C VAL A 312 -5.40 23.45 10.44
N ASP A 313 -4.84 24.21 11.39
CA ASP A 313 -5.20 25.62 11.66
C ASP A 313 -4.76 26.58 10.54
N SER A 314 -3.84 26.15 9.66
CA SER A 314 -3.36 26.91 8.50
C SER A 314 -3.26 25.97 7.32
N GLN A 315 -4.03 26.25 6.26
CA GLN A 315 -4.29 25.28 5.19
C GLN A 315 -3.02 24.95 4.37
N PRO A 316 -2.78 23.67 4.01
CA PRO A 316 -1.77 23.27 3.05
C PRO A 316 -1.98 23.94 1.68
N ALA A 317 -0.88 24.29 1.02
CA ALA A 317 -0.86 24.91 -0.31
C ALA A 317 0.40 24.49 -1.08
N GLU A 318 0.49 24.84 -2.36
CA GLU A 318 1.63 24.52 -3.24
C GLU A 318 2.98 24.99 -2.67
N ASP A 319 3.00 26.19 -2.06
CA ASP A 319 4.17 26.76 -1.37
C ASP A 319 4.25 26.42 0.12
N THR A 320 3.25 25.72 0.65
CA THR A 320 3.06 25.39 2.06
C THR A 320 2.67 23.90 2.20
N PRO A 321 3.44 22.94 1.63
CA PRO A 321 3.05 21.53 1.66
C PRO A 321 3.31 20.91 3.04
N LEU A 322 2.51 19.91 3.38
CA LEU A 322 2.60 19.14 4.61
C LEU A 322 3.14 17.73 4.32
N LEU A 323 4.31 17.41 4.89
CA LEU A 323 4.87 16.07 4.97
C LEU A 323 4.57 15.50 6.37
N VAL A 324 3.79 14.42 6.43
CA VAL A 324 3.56 13.64 7.64
C VAL A 324 4.38 12.35 7.58
N ASN A 325 5.49 12.30 8.31
CA ASN A 325 6.32 11.11 8.46
C ASN A 325 5.77 10.22 9.58
N ILE A 326 5.24 9.05 9.22
CA ILE A 326 4.65 8.09 10.15
C ILE A 326 5.66 6.96 10.44
N SER A 327 6.24 6.95 11.64
CA SER A 327 7.19 5.92 12.05
C SER A 327 6.51 4.66 12.61
N GLY A 328 7.14 3.51 12.40
CA GLY A 328 6.63 2.19 12.79
C GLY A 328 6.49 1.22 11.61
N GLN A 329 6.81 -0.06 11.86
CA GLN A 329 6.71 -1.14 10.88
C GLN A 329 5.27 -1.45 10.43
N THR A 330 4.26 -1.02 11.19
CA THR A 330 2.85 -1.31 10.94
C THR A 330 1.97 -0.14 11.37
N PHE A 331 1.01 0.23 10.54
CA PHE A 331 -0.16 1.00 10.93
C PHE A 331 -1.39 0.08 10.88
N ASN A 332 -2.21 0.07 11.93
CA ASN A 332 -3.47 -0.68 11.96
C ASN A 332 -4.46 0.03 12.87
N GLY A 333 -5.30 0.89 12.31
CA GLY A 333 -6.17 1.75 13.12
C GLY A 333 -6.98 2.74 12.28
N SER A 334 -7.36 3.85 12.91
CA SER A 334 -8.18 4.89 12.29
C SER A 334 -7.34 6.05 11.76
N ILE A 335 -7.72 6.59 10.60
CA ILE A 335 -7.25 7.92 10.17
C ILE A 335 -8.04 8.98 10.96
N PRO A 336 -7.39 9.95 11.62
CA PRO A 336 -8.11 11.02 12.31
C PRO A 336 -8.86 11.91 11.30
N ASN A 337 -9.98 12.50 11.72
CA ASN A 337 -10.62 13.56 10.94
C ASN A 337 -9.64 14.75 10.78
N LEU A 338 -9.67 15.44 9.63
CA LEU A 338 -8.79 16.58 9.32
C LEU A 338 -9.53 17.94 9.21
N PRO A 339 -10.14 18.48 10.29
CA PRO A 339 -10.75 19.80 10.24
C PRO A 339 -9.75 20.88 9.78
N GLY A 340 -10.10 21.62 8.72
CA GLY A 340 -9.25 22.66 8.14
C GLY A 340 -8.55 22.24 6.83
N ALA A 341 -8.41 20.94 6.59
CA ALA A 341 -8.16 20.40 5.25
C ALA A 341 -9.48 19.99 4.58
N THR A 342 -9.46 19.97 3.25
CA THR A 342 -10.50 19.42 2.37
C THR A 342 -9.81 18.89 1.11
N SER A 343 -10.54 18.30 0.17
CA SER A 343 -9.97 17.87 -1.11
C SER A 343 -9.29 18.98 -1.93
N ALA A 344 -9.58 20.26 -1.65
CA ALA A 344 -8.84 21.40 -2.21
C ALA A 344 -7.40 21.58 -1.64
N GLN A 345 -7.12 21.00 -0.46
CA GLN A 345 -5.82 20.98 0.22
C GLN A 345 -5.07 19.65 0.01
N ALA A 346 -5.80 18.56 -0.25
CA ALA A 346 -5.25 17.22 -0.44
C ALA A 346 -4.03 17.10 -1.39
N PRO A 347 -3.97 17.79 -2.55
CA PRO A 347 -2.78 17.80 -3.41
C PRO A 347 -1.48 18.24 -2.73
N TYR A 348 -1.54 18.86 -1.56
CA TYR A 348 -0.39 19.42 -0.84
C TYR A 348 -0.05 18.67 0.45
N ILE A 349 -0.65 17.49 0.69
CA ILE A 349 -0.43 16.64 1.86
C ILE A 349 0.16 15.30 1.42
N LEU A 350 1.31 14.91 2.00
CA LEU A 350 1.95 13.61 1.82
C LEU A 350 1.99 12.83 3.13
N TRP A 351 1.35 11.66 3.15
CA TRP A 351 1.39 10.69 4.24
C TRP A 351 2.48 9.66 3.96
N ASN A 352 3.67 9.90 4.50
CA ASN A 352 4.88 9.12 4.25
C ASN A 352 5.01 7.98 5.28
N PHE A 353 5.03 6.73 4.82
CA PHE A 353 5.21 5.53 5.62
C PHE A 353 6.55 4.84 5.30
N PRO A 354 7.69 5.36 5.79
CA PRO A 354 9.04 4.93 5.41
C PRO A 354 9.47 3.55 5.91
N GLU A 355 8.86 3.09 7.01
CA GLU A 355 9.22 1.83 7.67
C GLU A 355 8.16 0.74 7.49
N ALA A 356 6.95 1.13 7.06
CA ALA A 356 5.79 0.25 7.11
C ALA A 356 5.88 -0.88 6.08
N THR A 357 5.63 -2.10 6.53
CA THR A 357 5.37 -3.26 5.67
C THR A 357 3.89 -3.60 5.60
N SER A 358 3.07 -3.01 6.48
CA SER A 358 1.61 -3.15 6.48
C SER A 358 0.97 -1.83 6.93
N VAL A 359 -0.01 -1.35 6.16
CA VAL A 359 -0.86 -0.20 6.51
C VAL A 359 -2.30 -0.64 6.35
N THR A 360 -2.98 -0.89 7.47
CA THR A 360 -4.40 -1.27 7.50
C THR A 360 -5.23 -0.13 8.10
N VAL A 361 -6.17 0.40 7.33
CA VAL A 361 -7.10 1.43 7.80
C VAL A 361 -8.44 0.76 8.11
N THR A 362 -8.85 0.83 9.37
CA THR A 362 -10.02 0.12 9.92
C THR A 362 -11.12 1.04 10.48
N GLY A 363 -10.84 2.34 10.56
CA GLY A 363 -11.81 3.38 10.90
C GLY A 363 -11.31 4.77 10.47
N GLY A 364 -12.06 5.81 10.83
CA GLY A 364 -11.67 7.21 10.57
C GLY A 364 -12.64 7.98 9.69
N ASP A 365 -12.13 9.09 9.16
CA ASP A 365 -12.78 9.93 8.13
C ASP A 365 -12.06 9.77 6.78
N SER A 366 -12.48 10.50 5.74
CA SER A 366 -11.75 10.55 4.45
C SER A 366 -10.31 11.05 4.66
N LEU A 367 -9.36 10.42 3.96
CA LEU A 367 -7.97 10.83 4.00
C LEU A 367 -7.74 11.96 3.00
N GLU A 368 -7.49 13.16 3.51
CA GLU A 368 -7.01 14.28 2.71
C GLU A 368 -5.53 14.10 2.38
N GLY A 369 -5.22 13.68 1.14
CA GLY A 369 -3.87 13.67 0.57
C GLY A 369 -3.34 12.31 0.11
N THR A 370 -2.08 12.33 -0.32
CA THR A 370 -1.42 11.19 -0.96
C THR A 370 -0.85 10.20 0.05
N ILE A 371 -1.16 8.91 -0.12
CA ILE A 371 -0.54 7.81 0.62
C ILE A 371 0.76 7.40 -0.08
N TYR A 372 1.88 7.48 0.66
CA TYR A 372 3.21 7.13 0.16
C TYR A 372 3.85 6.05 1.02
N ALA A 373 3.59 4.79 0.66
CA ALA A 373 3.96 3.60 1.42
C ALA A 373 4.61 2.50 0.52
N PRO A 374 5.74 2.80 -0.17
CA PRO A 374 6.29 1.96 -1.25
C PRO A 374 6.88 0.60 -0.80
N THR A 375 6.82 0.28 0.49
CA THR A 375 7.19 -1.00 1.10
C THR A 375 6.01 -1.76 1.72
N ALA A 376 4.82 -1.15 1.77
CA ALA A 376 3.67 -1.68 2.50
C ALA A 376 2.68 -2.41 1.61
N ASN A 377 2.07 -3.47 2.15
CA ASN A 377 0.72 -3.85 1.75
C ASN A 377 -0.26 -2.86 2.40
N LEU A 378 -0.98 -2.11 1.57
CA LEU A 378 -2.00 -1.15 1.97
C LEU A 378 -3.39 -1.79 1.89
N SER A 379 -4.10 -1.87 3.01
CA SER A 379 -5.46 -2.39 3.11
C SER A 379 -6.41 -1.32 3.63
N TRP A 380 -7.20 -0.74 2.72
CA TRP A 380 -8.18 0.30 3.05
C TRP A 380 -9.54 -0.36 3.31
N GLN A 381 -9.89 -0.63 4.57
CA GLN A 381 -11.06 -1.46 4.93
C GLN A 381 -12.32 -0.66 5.25
N VAL A 382 -12.21 0.67 5.26
CA VAL A 382 -13.25 1.62 5.63
C VAL A 382 -14.16 1.99 4.45
N THR A 383 -15.20 2.80 4.70
CA THR A 383 -16.08 3.33 3.64
C THR A 383 -15.79 4.78 3.26
N GLN A 384 -14.70 5.32 3.80
CA GLN A 384 -14.26 6.69 3.62
C GLN A 384 -13.37 6.77 2.37
N ASN A 385 -13.20 7.97 1.82
CA ASN A 385 -12.45 8.15 0.58
C ASN A 385 -10.95 8.31 0.83
N ILE A 386 -10.17 8.03 -0.21
CA ILE A 386 -8.77 8.49 -0.33
C ILE A 386 -8.76 9.65 -1.32
N GLU A 387 -8.48 10.85 -0.85
CA GLU A 387 -8.42 12.07 -1.66
C GLU A 387 -6.97 12.27 -2.15
N GLY A 388 -6.45 11.42 -3.04
CA GLY A 388 -5.04 11.54 -3.43
C GLY A 388 -4.44 10.41 -4.25
N ASN A 389 -3.13 10.48 -4.47
CA ASN A 389 -2.38 9.35 -5.03
C ASN A 389 -2.27 8.19 -4.02
N VAL A 390 -2.21 6.97 -4.54
CA VAL A 390 -1.88 5.77 -3.77
C VAL A 390 -0.61 5.15 -4.34
N ILE A 391 0.48 5.22 -3.58
CA ILE A 391 1.78 4.58 -3.88
C ILE A 391 2.03 3.50 -2.84
N ALA A 392 1.90 2.23 -3.21
CA ALA A 392 2.03 1.08 -2.29
C ALA A 392 2.70 -0.14 -2.95
N ALA A 393 3.28 -1.05 -2.15
CA ALA A 393 3.83 -2.29 -2.69
C ALA A 393 2.72 -3.26 -3.12
N GLN A 394 1.60 -3.31 -2.37
CA GLN A 394 0.35 -3.98 -2.73
C GLN A 394 -0.83 -3.11 -2.28
N PHE A 395 -1.99 -3.22 -2.92
CA PHE A 395 -3.17 -2.45 -2.54
C PHE A 395 -4.45 -3.28 -2.54
N THR A 396 -5.15 -3.31 -1.39
CA THR A 396 -6.51 -3.82 -1.26
C THR A 396 -7.44 -2.65 -0.96
N HIS A 397 -8.27 -2.27 -1.92
CA HIS A 397 -9.26 -1.21 -1.75
C HIS A 397 -10.62 -1.81 -1.35
N GLY A 398 -11.10 -1.50 -0.14
CA GLY A 398 -12.32 -2.07 0.44
C GLY A 398 -12.14 -3.51 0.94
N THR A 399 -13.17 -4.03 1.59
CA THR A 399 -13.27 -5.47 1.91
C THR A 399 -14.29 -6.16 0.98
N PRO A 400 -14.15 -7.49 0.70
CA PRO A 400 -15.09 -8.22 -0.14
C PRO A 400 -16.51 -8.36 0.44
N ALA A 401 -16.65 -8.20 1.76
CA ALA A 401 -17.96 -7.97 2.35
C ALA A 401 -18.35 -6.51 2.05
N ILE A 402 -19.57 -6.28 1.57
CA ILE A 402 -20.09 -4.92 1.40
C ILE A 402 -20.72 -4.48 2.73
N PRO A 403 -20.04 -3.68 3.60
CA PRO A 403 -20.75 -2.94 4.62
C PRO A 403 -21.68 -1.96 3.91
N GLY A 404 -22.97 -1.96 4.25
CA GLY A 404 -23.90 -0.96 3.71
C GLY A 404 -23.50 0.43 4.20
N GLY A 405 -23.27 1.37 3.28
CA GLY A 405 -22.72 2.68 3.60
C GLY A 405 -22.60 3.60 2.38
N ALA A 406 -21.89 4.72 2.58
CA ALA A 406 -21.45 5.65 1.55
C ALA A 406 -20.55 4.96 0.50
N PRO A 407 -20.39 5.52 -0.72
CA PRO A 407 -19.49 4.95 -1.72
C PRO A 407 -18.05 5.01 -1.22
N ARG A 408 -17.22 4.08 -1.71
CA ARG A 408 -15.86 3.83 -1.23
C ARG A 408 -14.89 4.12 -2.38
N GLU A 409 -14.29 5.30 -2.36
CA GLU A 409 -13.73 5.91 -3.57
C GLU A 409 -12.26 6.35 -3.39
N VAL A 410 -11.46 6.23 -4.44
CA VAL A 410 -10.19 6.98 -4.57
C VAL A 410 -10.44 8.17 -5.50
N HIS A 411 -10.48 9.38 -4.94
CA HIS A 411 -10.68 10.62 -5.68
C HIS A 411 -9.37 11.11 -6.30
N SER A 412 -9.47 11.72 -7.48
CA SER A 412 -8.29 12.10 -8.26
C SER A 412 -7.76 13.48 -7.85
N PHE A 413 -7.02 13.52 -6.73
CA PHE A 413 -6.29 14.70 -6.24
C PHE A 413 -4.76 14.47 -6.20
N PRO A 414 -4.07 14.35 -7.35
CA PRO A 414 -2.65 14.00 -7.37
C PRO A 414 -1.77 14.99 -6.60
N PHE A 415 -0.68 14.50 -6.01
CA PHE A 415 0.27 15.33 -5.26
C PHE A 415 0.90 16.40 -6.18
N ASN A 416 0.65 17.67 -5.85
CA ASN A 416 0.97 18.84 -6.66
C ASN A 416 1.77 19.89 -5.85
N ALA A 417 2.86 19.45 -5.23
CA ALA A 417 3.85 20.33 -4.62
C ALA A 417 5.26 19.78 -4.82
N GLU A 418 6.27 20.60 -4.51
CA GLU A 418 7.65 20.15 -4.32
C GLU A 418 8.01 20.18 -2.84
N LEU A 419 8.56 19.08 -2.33
CA LEU A 419 9.09 18.99 -0.98
C LEU A 419 10.56 19.41 -0.97
N THR A 420 10.94 20.27 -0.03
CA THR A 420 12.32 20.69 0.23
C THR A 420 12.59 20.70 1.74
N CYS A 421 13.57 19.94 2.20
CA CYS A 421 13.92 19.85 3.63
C CYS A 421 15.42 19.66 3.83
N THR A 422 15.89 19.76 5.08
CA THR A 422 17.25 19.40 5.47
C THR A 422 17.29 18.44 6.65
N TYR A 423 18.36 17.64 6.73
CA TYR A 423 18.67 16.80 7.88
C TYR A 423 20.18 16.72 8.11
N GLU A 424 20.58 16.38 9.33
CA GLU A 424 22.01 16.24 9.69
C GLU A 424 22.46 14.79 9.52
N ASP A 425 23.48 14.55 8.70
CA ASP A 425 24.09 13.23 8.59
C ASP A 425 24.88 12.88 9.86
N GLY A 426 24.36 11.93 10.62
CA GLY A 426 25.03 11.35 11.79
C GLY A 426 26.27 10.51 11.44
N SER A 427 26.54 10.24 10.15
CA SER A 427 27.73 9.52 9.67
C SER A 427 28.99 10.38 9.74
N THR A 428 29.43 10.70 10.97
CA THR A 428 30.75 11.31 11.17
C THR A 428 31.82 10.43 10.50
N PRO A 429 32.64 10.96 9.58
CA PRO A 429 33.69 10.18 8.94
C PRO A 429 34.72 9.81 10.02
N THR A 430 34.66 8.58 10.50
CA THR A 430 35.67 8.05 11.42
C THR A 430 37.00 8.11 10.65
N PRO A 431 38.01 8.87 11.12
CA PRO A 431 39.26 9.01 10.38
C PRO A 431 39.88 7.63 10.23
N THR A 432 39.95 7.14 8.99
CA THR A 432 40.54 5.84 8.68
C THR A 432 41.95 5.82 9.28
N PRO A 433 42.28 4.87 10.17
CA PRO A 433 43.62 4.82 10.74
C PRO A 433 44.61 4.65 9.60
N THR A 434 45.52 5.62 9.44
CA THR A 434 46.53 5.57 8.38
C THR A 434 47.41 4.35 8.61
N ASP A 435 47.27 3.35 7.75
CA ASP A 435 48.03 2.10 7.85
C ASP A 435 49.53 2.41 7.90
N THR A 436 50.13 2.12 9.05
CA THR A 436 51.59 2.21 9.20
C THR A 436 52.19 1.11 8.33
N PRO A 437 53.12 1.42 7.40
CA PRO A 437 53.61 0.44 6.44
C PRO A 437 54.22 -0.76 7.16
N THR A 438 53.53 -1.89 7.06
CA THR A 438 53.96 -3.14 7.70
C THR A 438 55.15 -3.69 6.90
N PRO A 439 56.27 -4.04 7.55
CA PRO A 439 57.46 -4.52 6.84
C PRO A 439 57.13 -5.79 6.05
N THR A 440 57.40 -5.76 4.74
CA THR A 440 57.14 -6.87 3.84
C THR A 440 57.93 -8.11 4.27
N PRO A 441 57.30 -9.28 4.48
CA PRO A 441 58.01 -10.50 4.83
C PRO A 441 58.84 -10.99 3.64
N THR A 442 60.10 -11.36 3.90
CA THR A 442 61.00 -11.97 2.93
C THR A 442 60.39 -13.27 2.38
N PRO A 443 60.41 -13.53 1.07
CA PRO A 443 59.89 -14.78 0.52
C PRO A 443 60.68 -15.98 1.04
N THR A 444 59.96 -17.03 1.44
CA THR A 444 60.51 -18.33 1.85
C THR A 444 60.32 -19.33 0.71
N ASP A 445 61.35 -20.12 0.41
CA ASP A 445 61.33 -21.05 -0.73
C ASP A 445 60.21 -22.10 -0.64
N THR A 446 59.40 -22.20 -1.70
CA THR A 446 58.28 -23.13 -1.80
C THR A 446 58.77 -24.51 -2.25
N PRO A 447 58.48 -25.60 -1.52
CA PRO A 447 58.88 -26.95 -1.93
C PRO A 447 58.12 -27.43 -3.17
N THR A 448 58.83 -28.08 -4.08
CA THR A 448 58.29 -28.59 -5.36
C THR A 448 57.28 -29.73 -5.14
N PRO A 449 56.11 -29.74 -5.81
CA PRO A 449 55.12 -30.81 -5.66
C PRO A 449 55.54 -32.11 -6.35
N THR A 450 55.37 -33.24 -5.64
CA THR A 450 55.53 -34.60 -6.16
C THR A 450 54.32 -35.00 -7.02
N PRO A 451 54.48 -35.67 -8.18
CA PRO A 451 53.36 -36.02 -9.05
C PRO A 451 52.45 -37.10 -8.45
N THR A 452 51.15 -36.85 -8.46
CA THR A 452 50.09 -37.78 -8.03
C THR A 452 49.69 -38.72 -9.17
N VAL A 453 49.44 -39.99 -8.88
CA VAL A 453 49.05 -41.01 -9.87
C VAL A 453 47.54 -41.00 -10.09
N THR A 454 47.10 -40.98 -11.35
CA THR A 454 45.67 -41.01 -11.74
C THR A 454 45.09 -42.43 -11.64
N PRO A 455 43.94 -42.65 -10.96
CA PRO A 455 43.22 -43.92 -11.00
C PRO A 455 42.36 -44.10 -12.26
N ASP A 456 42.21 -45.36 -12.68
CA ASP A 456 41.53 -45.85 -13.88
C ASP A 456 39.99 -45.85 -13.74
N PRO A 457 39.18 -45.50 -14.78
CA PRO A 457 37.72 -45.45 -14.67
C PRO A 457 37.03 -46.83 -14.63
N THR A 458 36.17 -47.02 -13.62
CA THR A 458 35.30 -48.19 -13.44
C THR A 458 34.19 -48.27 -14.52
N PRO A 459 33.86 -49.46 -15.05
CA PRO A 459 32.87 -49.60 -16.13
C PRO A 459 31.40 -49.46 -15.69
N THR A 460 30.57 -48.96 -16.61
CA THR A 460 29.11 -48.74 -16.48
C THR A 460 28.31 -50.06 -16.57
N PRO A 461 27.27 -50.27 -15.72
CA PRO A 461 26.37 -51.42 -15.84
C PRO A 461 25.34 -51.28 -16.98
N THR A 462 24.94 -52.41 -17.56
CA THR A 462 24.08 -52.54 -18.76
C THR A 462 22.58 -52.62 -18.43
N ASP A 463 21.74 -52.04 -19.28
CA ASP A 463 20.27 -52.09 -19.19
C ASP A 463 19.71 -53.52 -19.32
N THR A 464 18.63 -53.80 -18.58
CA THR A 464 17.86 -55.05 -18.68
C THR A 464 16.47 -54.78 -19.26
N ALA A 465 16.19 -55.35 -20.44
CA ALA A 465 14.89 -55.24 -21.10
C ALA A 465 13.86 -56.24 -20.55
N THR A 466 12.59 -55.85 -20.49
CA THR A 466 11.44 -56.75 -20.29
C THR A 466 10.47 -56.64 -21.47
N ALA A 467 9.96 -57.79 -21.92
CA ALA A 467 9.18 -57.95 -23.15
C ALA A 467 7.64 -57.74 -22.95
N PRO A 468 6.85 -57.58 -24.03
CA PRO A 468 5.44 -57.20 -23.95
C PRO A 468 4.45 -58.39 -23.82
N ALA A 469 3.22 -58.09 -23.41
CA ALA A 469 2.09 -59.03 -23.38
C ALA A 469 0.91 -58.52 -24.27
N PRO A 470 0.01 -59.40 -24.77
CA PRO A 470 -0.71 -59.12 -26.03
C PRO A 470 -2.24 -58.90 -25.91
N GLY A 471 -2.78 -58.16 -26.88
CA GLY A 471 -3.97 -58.59 -27.66
C GLY A 471 -5.38 -58.20 -27.15
N PRO A 472 -6.27 -57.65 -28.01
CA PRO A 472 -7.61 -57.20 -27.62
C PRO A 472 -8.76 -58.14 -28.02
N GLY A 473 -9.93 -57.92 -27.42
CA GLY A 473 -11.26 -58.35 -27.86
C GLY A 473 -12.30 -57.97 -26.80
N SER A 474 -13.56 -57.69 -27.06
CA SER A 474 -14.39 -57.50 -28.25
C SER A 474 -15.82 -57.44 -27.71
N ASP A 475 -16.52 -56.33 -27.90
CA ASP A 475 -17.97 -56.20 -27.66
C ASP A 475 -18.74 -57.16 -28.60
N PRO A 476 -19.91 -57.71 -28.21
CA PRO A 476 -21.15 -57.09 -28.73
C PRO A 476 -22.44 -57.21 -27.86
N THR A 477 -23.21 -56.12 -27.87
CA THR A 477 -24.70 -56.05 -28.11
C THR A 477 -25.75 -56.36 -26.99
N PRO A 478 -27.01 -55.86 -27.15
CA PRO A 478 -27.97 -55.67 -26.04
C PRO A 478 -29.32 -56.41 -26.17
N ASP A 479 -30.13 -56.35 -25.11
CA ASP A 479 -31.62 -56.44 -25.06
C ASP A 479 -32.04 -56.20 -23.58
N SER A 480 -33.25 -55.84 -23.13
CA SER A 480 -34.48 -55.19 -23.59
C SER A 480 -35.59 -55.54 -22.56
N GLN A 481 -36.60 -54.68 -22.39
CA GLN A 481 -37.94 -55.00 -21.82
C GLN A 481 -38.02 -55.33 -20.29
N THR A 482 -39.08 -55.02 -19.52
CA THR A 482 -40.43 -54.45 -19.83
C THR A 482 -41.13 -53.87 -18.58
N GLY A 483 -41.95 -52.81 -18.76
CA GLY A 483 -43.20 -52.55 -18.01
C GLY A 483 -43.10 -51.95 -16.58
N THR A 484 -44.06 -51.17 -16.05
CA THR A 484 -45.38 -50.73 -16.60
C THR A 484 -45.88 -49.42 -15.95
N SER A 485 -46.34 -48.47 -16.78
CA SER A 485 -47.67 -47.80 -16.76
C SER A 485 -48.27 -47.16 -15.49
N TRP A 486 -48.40 -45.82 -15.51
CA TRP A 486 -49.56 -44.94 -15.18
C TRP A 486 -49.12 -43.51 -15.62
N GLY A 487 -49.88 -42.63 -16.28
CA GLY A 487 -51.20 -42.66 -16.91
C GLY A 487 -51.76 -41.23 -17.00
N ASP A 488 -52.00 -40.71 -18.21
CA ASP A 488 -52.82 -39.52 -18.60
C ASP A 488 -52.44 -38.15 -17.96
N ASP A 489 -52.73 -36.95 -18.50
CA ASP A 489 -53.43 -36.47 -19.71
C ASP A 489 -52.97 -35.01 -19.99
N GLY A 490 -53.28 -34.42 -21.15
CA GLY A 490 -53.54 -32.96 -21.21
C GLY A 490 -52.58 -32.01 -21.98
N ASP A 491 -53.17 -31.40 -23.01
CA ASP A 491 -52.75 -30.35 -23.94
C ASP A 491 -51.88 -29.13 -23.53
N ARG A 492 -51.22 -28.65 -24.59
CA ARG A 492 -50.78 -27.28 -24.96
C ARG A 492 -51.40 -26.04 -24.26
N LEU A 493 -50.49 -25.11 -23.92
CA LEU A 493 -50.60 -23.61 -23.88
C LEU A 493 -51.69 -22.97 -22.99
N PRO A 494 -51.30 -22.03 -22.10
CA PRO A 494 -51.24 -20.58 -22.39
C PRO A 494 -49.97 -19.91 -21.78
N ASP A 495 -49.73 -18.59 -21.76
CA ASP A 495 -50.02 -17.42 -22.61
C ASP A 495 -49.06 -16.29 -22.14
N THR A 496 -48.90 -15.25 -22.96
CA THR A 496 -48.14 -14.02 -22.74
C THR A 496 -48.76 -13.06 -21.71
N GLY A 497 -47.96 -12.13 -21.17
CA GLY A 497 -48.46 -10.93 -20.50
C GLY A 497 -47.57 -10.41 -19.37
N GLY A 498 -47.01 -9.21 -19.52
CA GLY A 498 -46.15 -8.61 -18.49
C GLY A 498 -45.43 -7.32 -18.89
N ASP A 499 -46.11 -6.40 -19.59
CA ASP A 499 -45.54 -5.08 -19.88
C ASP A 499 -45.28 -4.29 -18.59
N VAL A 500 -44.09 -3.71 -18.45
CA VAL A 500 -43.85 -2.56 -17.56
C VAL A 500 -43.13 -1.46 -18.33
N SER A 501 -43.85 -0.35 -18.52
CA SER A 501 -43.42 0.77 -19.35
C SER A 501 -42.27 1.58 -18.75
N LEU A 502 -41.46 2.15 -19.65
CA LEU A 502 -40.58 3.27 -19.36
C LEU A 502 -41.37 4.43 -18.71
N ALA A 503 -40.94 4.88 -17.53
CA ALA A 503 -41.39 6.14 -16.94
C ALA A 503 -40.21 6.83 -16.25
N ALA A 504 -39.75 7.95 -16.82
CA ALA A 504 -38.74 8.79 -16.21
C ALA A 504 -39.35 9.68 -15.12
N THR A 505 -38.70 9.80 -13.96
CA THR A 505 -39.00 10.84 -12.96
C THR A 505 -37.72 11.54 -12.51
N LEU A 506 -37.42 12.66 -13.19
CA LEU A 506 -36.46 13.66 -12.72
C LEU A 506 -37.13 14.59 -11.70
N THR A 507 -36.85 14.37 -10.43
CA THR A 507 -37.00 15.33 -9.32
C THR A 507 -36.03 14.87 -8.22
N GLY A 508 -35.09 15.66 -7.69
CA GLY A 508 -34.98 17.11 -7.69
C GLY A 508 -35.19 17.63 -6.27
N ILE A 509 -34.10 17.75 -5.50
CA ILE A 509 -34.07 18.49 -4.24
C ILE A 509 -32.91 19.49 -4.33
N ALA A 510 -33.23 20.76 -4.14
CA ALA A 510 -32.28 21.85 -4.03
C ALA A 510 -32.65 22.73 -2.82
N THR A 511 -31.69 23.54 -2.39
CA THR A 511 -31.80 24.69 -1.47
C THR A 511 -31.83 24.43 0.05
N ALA A 512 -30.70 24.77 0.69
CA ALA A 512 -30.57 25.85 1.69
C ALA A 512 -29.06 26.16 1.83
N ALA A 513 -28.57 27.38 2.09
CA ALA A 513 -29.22 28.65 2.38
C ALA A 513 -28.41 29.84 1.83
N ALA A 514 -29.04 31.01 1.69
CA ALA A 514 -28.37 32.28 1.47
C ALA A 514 -28.93 33.35 2.42
N VAL A 515 -28.09 34.01 3.22
CA VAL A 515 -28.46 35.20 4.01
C VAL A 515 -27.27 36.17 4.11
N GLY A 516 -27.50 37.44 3.75
CA GLY A 516 -26.61 38.58 4.06
C GLY A 516 -25.70 39.03 2.91
N GLY A 517 -25.76 40.28 2.41
CA GLY A 517 -26.76 41.32 2.68
C GLY A 517 -26.44 42.67 2.00
N ALA A 518 -27.50 43.39 1.62
CA ALA A 518 -27.61 44.85 1.43
C ALA A 518 -26.71 45.61 0.41
N LEU A 519 -27.33 45.94 -0.73
CA LEU A 519 -27.61 47.33 -1.19
C LEU A 519 -26.54 48.43 -1.02
N LEU A 520 -26.10 48.99 -2.16
CA LEU A 520 -26.15 50.45 -2.40
C LEU A 520 -26.34 50.75 -3.91
N LEU A 521 -27.06 51.83 -4.22
CA LEU A 521 -27.67 52.08 -5.54
C LEU A 521 -27.34 53.50 -6.06
N VAL A 522 -27.35 53.67 -7.39
CA VAL A 522 -27.37 54.93 -8.18
C VAL A 522 -26.07 55.74 -8.28
N GLY A 523 -25.60 56.04 -9.50
CA GLY A 523 -24.59 57.12 -9.66
C GLY A 523 -24.03 57.60 -11.01
N ARG A 524 -24.79 57.63 -12.12
CA ARG A 524 -24.75 58.75 -13.13
C ARG A 524 -23.51 58.96 -14.07
N ARG A 525 -23.73 58.73 -15.39
CA ARG A 525 -23.17 59.45 -16.58
C ARG A 525 -21.62 59.41 -16.77
N ARG A 526 -21.04 59.42 -17.98
CA ARG A 526 -21.46 60.03 -19.26
C ARG A 526 -20.63 59.44 -20.42
N THR A 527 -21.16 59.48 -21.64
CA THR A 527 -20.41 59.22 -22.88
C THR A 527 -19.52 60.39 -23.29
N SER A 528 -18.33 60.12 -23.85
CA SER A 528 -17.88 60.68 -25.14
C SER A 528 -16.48 60.20 -25.56
N LYS A 529 -16.37 59.79 -26.83
CA LYS A 529 -15.20 59.93 -27.73
C LYS A 529 -13.90 59.18 -27.42
N ASP A 530 -13.16 58.68 -28.40
CA ASP A 530 -13.37 58.62 -29.88
C ASP A 530 -13.32 57.17 -30.38
#